data_AF-A0A261GLL9-F1
#
_entry.id   AF-A0A261GLL9-F1
#
_cell.length_a   1.000
_cell.length_b   1.000
_cell.length_c   1.000
_cell.angle_alpha   90.00
_cell.angle_beta   90.00
_cell.angle_gamma   90.00
#
_symmetry.space_group_name_H-M   'P 1'
#
loop_
_entity.id
_entity.type
_entity.pdbx_description
1 polymer ?
#
loop_
_entity_poly.entity_id
_entity_poly.type
_entity_poly.pdbx_seq_one_letter_code
_entity_poly.pdbx_strand_id
1 'polypeptide(L)'
;MLNVIDFLGKAFTAEEDGSFIRTTIEGDEGHGLYSHHIEARNGLWQMNLDGNGVVQTIFLQVDPKSSLPFGLEAGMAPRDVLARFGIPDKKGDEQVNKLLGKYGPWMRFDREAMSIHVEFHADSHLLKQITIMLPEVAP
;
A
#
# COMPACT_ATOMS: atom_id res chain seq x y z
N MET A 1 3.71 11.35 -15.61
CA MET A 1 3.75 10.09 -14.83
C MET A 1 2.74 10.23 -13.71
N LEU A 2 1.82 9.29 -13.56
CA LEU A 2 0.74 9.35 -12.57
C LEU A 2 1.33 9.26 -11.16
N ASN A 3 1.15 10.28 -10.32
CA ASN A 3 1.50 10.19 -8.91
C ASN A 3 0.30 9.64 -8.13
N VAL A 4 0.27 8.33 -7.94
CA VAL A 4 -0.92 7.63 -7.41
C VAL A 4 -1.29 8.06 -5.99
N ILE A 5 -0.33 8.57 -5.22
CA ILE A 5 -0.53 9.02 -3.83
C ILE A 5 -1.47 10.21 -3.75
N ASP A 6 -1.46 11.06 -4.78
CA ASP A 6 -2.31 12.25 -4.83
C ASP A 6 -3.80 11.89 -4.92
N PHE A 7 -4.14 10.63 -5.19
CA PHE A 7 -5.52 10.14 -5.20
C PHE A 7 -6.04 9.69 -3.84
N LEU A 8 -5.21 9.52 -2.81
CA LEU A 8 -5.68 9.11 -1.49
C LEU A 8 -6.79 10.06 -0.98
N GLY A 9 -7.94 9.52 -0.61
CA GLY A 9 -9.11 10.30 -0.19
C GLY A 9 -9.86 11.01 -1.32
N LYS A 10 -9.55 10.72 -2.60
CA LYS A 10 -10.20 11.32 -3.77
C LYS A 10 -10.84 10.26 -4.66
N ALA A 11 -11.86 10.67 -5.41
CA ALA A 11 -12.44 9.84 -6.45
C ALA A 11 -11.39 9.57 -7.54
N PHE A 12 -11.23 8.30 -7.94
CA PHE A 12 -10.35 7.95 -9.05
C PHE A 12 -11.07 8.08 -10.39
N THR A 13 -10.73 9.13 -11.14
CA THR A 13 -11.42 9.50 -12.39
C THR A 13 -10.56 9.34 -13.64
N ALA A 14 -9.42 8.63 -13.57
CA ALA A 14 -8.58 8.45 -14.75
C ALA A 14 -9.31 7.63 -15.82
N GLU A 15 -9.22 8.08 -17.07
CA GLU A 15 -9.73 7.35 -18.22
C GLU A 15 -8.95 6.05 -18.41
N GLU A 16 -9.64 5.00 -18.87
CA GLU A 16 -9.01 3.74 -19.20
C GLU A 16 -8.16 3.91 -20.46
N ASP A 17 -6.86 4.06 -20.29
CA ASP A 17 -5.86 4.20 -21.37
C ASP A 17 -5.07 2.89 -21.61
N GLY A 18 -5.49 1.80 -20.95
CA GLY A 18 -4.82 0.52 -20.97
C GLY A 18 -3.61 0.40 -20.03
N SER A 19 -3.25 1.44 -19.26
CA SER A 19 -2.14 1.38 -18.30
C SER A 19 -2.46 0.63 -16.99
N PHE A 20 -3.76 0.46 -16.68
CA PHE A 20 -4.25 -0.25 -15.50
C PHE A 20 -5.43 -1.16 -15.84
N ILE A 21 -5.80 -1.99 -14.86
CA ILE A 21 -6.98 -2.85 -14.88
C ILE A 21 -7.86 -2.43 -13.70
N ARG A 22 -9.16 -2.32 -13.93
CA ARG A 22 -10.17 -2.09 -12.88
C ARG A 22 -10.99 -3.36 -12.70
N THR A 23 -11.09 -3.81 -11.45
CA THR A 23 -11.91 -4.95 -11.04
C THR A 23 -12.94 -4.46 -10.03
N THR A 24 -14.22 -4.73 -10.30
CA THR A 24 -15.31 -4.49 -9.35
C THR A 24 -15.59 -5.78 -8.60
N ILE A 25 -15.58 -5.72 -7.28
CA ILE A 25 -15.88 -6.85 -6.40
C ILE A 25 -17.24 -6.58 -5.75
N GLU A 26 -18.19 -7.47 -6.00
CA GLU A 26 -19.51 -7.43 -5.38
C GLU A 26 -19.45 -8.14 -4.02
N GLY A 27 -19.95 -7.50 -2.97
CA GLY A 27 -20.15 -8.15 -1.67
C GLY A 27 -21.25 -9.21 -1.73
N ASP A 28 -21.05 -10.34 -1.05
CA ASP A 28 -21.86 -11.58 -1.16
C ASP A 28 -23.27 -11.48 -0.52
N GLU A 29 -23.66 -10.34 0.04
CA GLU A 29 -24.90 -10.21 0.83
C GLU A 29 -25.95 -9.26 0.23
N GLY A 30 -26.06 -9.12 -1.10
CA GLY A 30 -27.22 -8.48 -1.75
C GLY A 30 -27.50 -7.01 -1.39
N HIS A 31 -26.58 -6.36 -0.66
CA HIS A 31 -26.70 -4.99 -0.17
C HIS A 31 -26.01 -3.94 -1.06
N GLY A 32 -25.52 -4.32 -2.25
CA GLY A 32 -24.95 -3.37 -3.22
C GLY A 32 -23.65 -2.69 -2.74
N LEU A 33 -22.92 -3.32 -1.80
CA LEU A 33 -21.57 -2.88 -1.42
C LEU A 33 -20.60 -3.34 -2.50
N TYR A 34 -20.21 -2.40 -3.35
CA TYR A 34 -19.16 -2.58 -4.33
C TYR A 34 -17.85 -2.06 -3.73
N SER A 35 -16.77 -2.83 -3.90
CA SER A 35 -15.42 -2.29 -3.74
C SER A 35 -14.74 -2.34 -5.10
N HIS A 36 -13.98 -1.29 -5.42
CA HIS A 36 -13.21 -1.28 -6.65
C HIS A 36 -11.74 -1.48 -6.32
N HIS A 37 -11.13 -2.40 -7.05
CA HIS A 37 -9.70 -2.63 -7.04
C HIS A 37 -9.13 -2.15 -8.37
N ILE A 38 -8.05 -1.37 -8.32
CA ILE A 38 -7.38 -0.84 -9.50
C ILE A 38 -5.91 -1.22 -9.41
N GLU A 39 -5.38 -1.83 -10.45
CA GLU A 39 -3.99 -2.29 -10.49
C GLU A 39 -3.29 -1.82 -11.76
N ALA A 40 -2.08 -1.29 -11.61
CA ALA A 40 -1.20 -1.00 -12.73
C ALA A 40 -0.85 -2.29 -13.48
N ARG A 41 -0.84 -2.27 -14.82
CA ARG A 41 -0.43 -3.46 -15.59
C ARG A 41 1.03 -3.88 -15.36
N ASN A 42 1.87 -2.97 -14.88
CA ASN A 42 3.25 -3.29 -14.51
C ASN A 42 3.38 -3.86 -13.09
N GLY A 43 2.29 -3.96 -12.33
CA GLY A 43 2.24 -4.49 -10.97
C GLY A 43 2.89 -3.58 -9.91
N LEU A 44 3.34 -2.37 -10.27
CA LEU A 44 4.09 -1.51 -9.34
C LEU A 44 3.19 -0.76 -8.36
N TRP A 45 1.91 -0.58 -8.69
CA TRP A 45 0.96 0.02 -7.77
C TRP A 45 -0.43 -0.61 -7.90
N GLN A 46 -1.15 -0.59 -6.79
CA GLN A 46 -2.55 -0.99 -6.70
C GLN A 46 -3.31 -0.02 -5.79
N MET A 47 -4.62 0.08 -5.95
CA MET A 47 -5.51 0.91 -5.15
C MET A 47 -6.79 0.16 -4.82
N ASN A 48 -7.24 0.30 -3.57
CA ASN A 48 -8.58 -0.10 -3.15
C ASN A 48 -9.42 1.15 -2.94
N LEU A 49 -10.62 1.13 -3.49
CA LEU A 49 -11.59 2.21 -3.44
C LEU A 49 -12.85 1.75 -2.72
N ASP A 50 -13.52 2.70 -2.06
CA ASP A 50 -14.85 2.48 -1.51
C ASP A 50 -15.93 2.36 -2.60
N GLY A 51 -17.18 2.14 -2.19
CA GLY A 51 -18.32 2.04 -3.10
C GLY A 51 -18.68 3.33 -3.85
N ASN A 52 -18.10 4.47 -3.46
CA ASN A 52 -18.23 5.74 -4.17
C ASN A 52 -17.05 6.00 -5.12
N GLY A 53 -16.10 5.06 -5.22
CA GLY A 53 -14.90 5.20 -6.03
C GLY A 53 -13.81 6.08 -5.41
N VAL A 54 -13.89 6.37 -4.11
CA VAL A 54 -12.87 7.12 -3.37
C VAL A 54 -11.74 6.18 -2.98
N VAL A 55 -10.49 6.54 -3.30
CA VAL A 55 -9.31 5.72 -2.96
C VAL A 55 -9.06 5.74 -1.45
N GLN A 56 -9.11 4.58 -0.82
CA GLN A 56 -8.88 4.40 0.61
C GLN A 56 -7.51 3.84 0.94
N THR A 57 -6.97 3.00 0.05
CA THR A 57 -5.68 2.33 0.23
C THR A 57 -4.91 2.31 -1.07
N ILE A 58 -3.61 2.57 -0.99
CA ILE A 58 -2.67 2.53 -2.10
C ILE A 58 -1.54 1.59 -1.72
N PHE A 59 -1.22 0.62 -2.56
CA PHE A 59 -0.09 -0.29 -2.42
C PHE A 59 0.95 0.08 -3.46
N LEU A 60 2.21 0.20 -3.04
CA LEU A 60 3.35 0.47 -3.90
C LEU A 60 4.35 -0.66 -3.73
N GLN A 61 4.56 -1.44 -4.80
CA GLN A 61 5.59 -2.46 -4.82
C GLN A 61 6.95 -1.80 -5.00
N VAL A 62 7.92 -2.25 -4.22
CA VAL A 62 9.29 -1.74 -4.32
C VAL A 62 9.97 -2.40 -5.50
N ASP A 63 10.35 -1.60 -6.48
CA ASP A 63 11.24 -1.98 -7.58
C ASP A 63 12.46 -1.04 -7.58
N PRO A 64 13.68 -1.54 -7.87
CA PRO A 64 14.90 -0.72 -7.87
C PRO A 64 14.87 0.53 -8.77
N LYS A 65 13.98 0.57 -9.76
CA LYS A 65 13.80 1.70 -10.68
C LYS A 65 12.63 2.61 -10.30
N SER A 66 11.85 2.24 -9.29
CA SER A 66 10.69 3.02 -8.85
C SER A 66 11.12 4.21 -8.02
N SER A 67 10.49 5.37 -8.29
CA SER A 67 10.52 6.49 -7.37
C SER A 67 9.52 6.20 -6.25
N LEU A 68 10.01 6.08 -5.01
CA LEU A 68 9.18 5.83 -3.84
C LEU A 68 8.93 7.13 -3.07
N PRO A 69 7.77 7.26 -2.41
CA PRO A 69 7.43 8.46 -1.67
C PRO A 69 8.23 8.61 -0.39
N PHE A 70 8.10 9.80 0.20
CA PHE A 70 8.65 10.11 1.52
C PHE A 70 10.18 10.00 1.59
N GLY A 71 10.86 9.97 0.45
CA GLY A 71 12.30 9.73 0.36
C GLY A 71 12.70 8.32 0.80
N LEU A 72 11.79 7.34 0.65
CA LEU A 72 12.13 5.93 0.77
C LEU A 72 12.86 5.46 -0.49
N GLU A 73 13.69 4.43 -0.34
CA GLU A 73 14.44 3.81 -1.45
C GLU A 73 14.46 2.29 -1.27
N ALA A 74 14.57 1.54 -2.37
CA ALA A 74 14.49 0.09 -2.36
C ALA A 74 15.53 -0.59 -1.46
N GLY A 75 16.71 0.02 -1.30
CA GLY A 75 17.79 -0.50 -0.47
C GLY A 75 17.66 -0.22 1.03
N MET A 76 16.58 0.45 1.48
CA MET A 76 16.42 0.80 2.89
C MET A 76 16.06 -0.41 3.75
N ALA A 77 16.73 -0.51 4.90
CA ALA A 77 16.45 -1.48 5.95
C ALA A 77 15.61 -0.84 7.08
N PRO A 78 15.09 -1.60 8.06
CA PRO A 78 14.24 -1.07 9.12
C PRO A 78 14.84 0.13 9.87
N ARG A 79 16.16 0.10 10.14
CA ARG A 79 16.85 1.21 10.82
C ARG A 79 16.80 2.51 10.02
N ASP A 80 16.85 2.45 8.69
CA ASP A 80 16.87 3.62 7.82
C ASP A 80 15.48 4.25 7.78
N VAL A 81 14.45 3.41 7.75
CA VAL A 81 13.04 3.82 7.87
C VAL A 81 12.76 4.44 9.24
N LEU A 82 13.27 3.87 10.33
CA LEU A 82 13.16 4.44 11.67
C LEU A 82 13.87 5.81 11.77
N ALA A 83 15.07 5.94 11.19
CA ALA A 83 15.77 7.22 11.15
C ALA A 83 14.97 8.29 10.38
N ARG A 84 14.17 7.87 9.40
CA ARG A 84 13.34 8.75 8.56
C ARG A 84 12.02 9.15 9.20
N PHE A 85 11.32 8.21 9.84
CA PHE A 85 9.95 8.39 10.31
C PHE A 85 9.82 8.49 11.84
N GLY A 86 10.86 8.14 12.58
CA GLY A 86 10.85 8.07 14.04
C GLY A 86 10.35 6.73 14.58
N ILE A 87 9.71 6.78 15.75
CA ILE A 87 9.15 5.60 16.42
C ILE A 87 7.84 5.19 15.70
N PRO A 88 7.65 3.91 15.36
CA PRO A 88 6.42 3.45 14.74
C PRO A 88 5.30 3.31 15.77
N ASP A 89 4.07 3.65 15.36
CA ASP A 89 2.86 3.50 16.17
C ASP A 89 2.46 2.02 16.32
N LYS A 90 2.68 1.22 15.28
CA LYS A 90 2.57 -0.24 15.31
C LYS A 90 3.75 -0.89 14.59
N LYS A 91 4.12 -2.10 15.00
CA LYS A 91 5.13 -2.91 14.31
C LYS A 91 4.82 -4.38 14.46
N GLY A 92 5.34 -5.17 13.53
CA GLY A 92 5.37 -6.62 13.63
C GLY A 92 6.77 -7.14 13.35
N ASP A 93 7.19 -8.13 14.13
CA ASP A 93 8.43 -8.85 13.88
C ASP A 93 8.25 -9.81 12.70
N GLU A 94 9.38 -10.33 12.20
CA GLU A 94 9.37 -11.41 11.22
C GLU A 94 8.63 -12.63 11.75
N GLN A 95 7.79 -13.25 10.91
CA GLN A 95 6.98 -14.41 11.29
C GLN A 95 7.07 -15.52 10.26
N VAL A 96 7.03 -16.77 10.73
CA VAL A 96 6.91 -17.96 9.88
C VAL A 96 5.55 -18.60 10.13
N ASN A 97 4.69 -18.58 9.12
CA ASN A 97 3.43 -19.32 9.12
C ASN A 97 3.61 -20.63 8.34
N LYS A 98 3.20 -21.76 8.92
CA LYS A 98 3.38 -23.09 8.30
C LYS A 98 2.63 -23.26 6.97
N LEU A 99 1.52 -22.55 6.76
CA LEU A 99 0.69 -22.63 5.55
C LEU A 99 1.02 -21.52 4.56
N LEU A 100 1.27 -20.31 5.05
CA LEU A 100 1.41 -19.13 4.21
C LEU A 100 2.87 -18.69 3.98
N GLY A 101 3.83 -19.39 4.60
CA GLY A 101 5.25 -19.13 4.44
C GLY A 101 5.78 -18.04 5.36
N LYS A 102 6.89 -17.41 4.93
CA LYS A 102 7.66 -16.47 5.72
C LYS A 102 7.24 -15.03 5.42
N TYR A 103 6.98 -14.26 6.46
CA TYR A 103 6.64 -12.85 6.42
C TYR A 103 7.77 -12.04 7.06
N GLY A 104 8.19 -10.98 6.39
CA GLY A 104 9.18 -10.08 6.95
C GLY A 104 8.57 -9.17 8.01
N PRO A 105 9.44 -8.43 8.72
CA PRO A 105 8.97 -7.45 9.68
C PRO A 105 8.21 -6.34 8.95
N TRP A 106 7.43 -5.58 9.71
CA TRP A 106 6.71 -4.41 9.21
C TRP A 106 6.59 -3.33 10.27
N MET A 107 6.38 -2.10 9.82
CA MET A 107 6.20 -0.92 10.67
C MET A 107 5.06 -0.07 10.14
N ARG A 108 4.34 0.59 11.05
CA ARG A 108 3.30 1.56 10.72
C ARG A 108 3.53 2.88 11.43
N PHE A 109 3.33 3.95 10.69
CA PHE A 109 3.42 5.33 11.16
C PHE A 109 2.12 6.03 10.84
N ASP A 110 1.39 6.40 11.88
CA ASP A 110 0.13 7.11 11.77
C ASP A 110 0.40 8.62 11.73
N ARG A 111 -0.32 9.30 10.84
CA ARG A 111 -0.31 10.76 10.65
C ARG A 111 -1.76 11.22 10.61
N GLU A 112 -1.98 12.51 10.81
CA GLU A 112 -3.33 13.08 10.88
C GLU A 112 -4.19 12.76 9.65
N ALA A 113 -3.60 12.80 8.45
CA ALA A 113 -4.30 12.59 7.18
C ALA A 113 -4.12 11.19 6.56
N MET A 114 -3.22 10.35 7.10
CA MET A 114 -2.92 9.04 6.51
C MET A 114 -2.14 8.14 7.47
N SER A 115 -2.22 6.83 7.25
CA SER A 115 -1.32 5.84 7.84
C SER A 115 -0.36 5.31 6.78
N ILE A 116 0.93 5.27 7.12
CA ILE A 116 1.99 4.73 6.26
C ILE A 116 2.45 3.41 6.85
N HIS A 117 2.22 2.32 6.13
CA HIS A 117 2.66 0.98 6.48
C HIS A 117 3.80 0.53 5.56
N VAL A 118 4.86 0.00 6.15
CA VAL A 118 6.10 -0.36 5.46
C VAL A 118 6.40 -1.82 5.78
N GLU A 119 6.44 -2.64 4.73
CA GLU A 119 6.81 -4.05 4.81
C GLU A 119 8.22 -4.28 4.28
N PHE A 120 8.91 -5.25 4.89
CA PHE A 120 10.23 -5.68 4.47
C PHE A 120 10.21 -7.14 4.00
N HIS A 121 11.17 -7.51 3.17
CA HIS A 121 11.43 -8.91 2.85
C HIS A 121 11.95 -9.65 4.07
N ALA A 122 11.53 -10.89 4.25
CA ALA A 122 11.82 -11.64 5.47
C ALA A 122 13.27 -12.12 5.61
N ASP A 123 14.04 -12.19 4.53
CA ASP A 123 15.43 -12.67 4.59
C ASP A 123 16.44 -11.54 4.47
N SER A 124 16.20 -10.60 3.55
CA SER A 124 17.10 -9.47 3.30
C SER A 124 16.80 -8.27 4.20
N HIS A 125 15.61 -8.21 4.81
CA HIS A 125 15.06 -7.03 5.49
C HIS A 125 15.12 -5.75 4.65
N LEU A 126 15.15 -5.87 3.33
CA LEU A 126 15.02 -4.73 2.43
C LEU A 126 13.56 -4.39 2.22
N LEU A 127 13.31 -3.12 1.92
CA LEU A 127 11.98 -2.59 1.63
C LEU A 127 11.29 -3.44 0.55
N LYS A 128 10.08 -3.89 0.84
CA LYS A 128 9.27 -4.75 -0.03
C LYS A 128 8.07 -4.00 -0.61
N GLN A 129 7.32 -3.34 0.26
CA GLN A 129 6.08 -2.69 -0.09
C GLN A 129 5.84 -1.49 0.83
N ILE A 130 5.27 -0.43 0.26
CA ILE A 130 4.73 0.70 1.01
C ILE A 130 3.21 0.71 0.78
N THR A 131 2.45 0.70 1.87
CA THR A 131 0.99 0.83 1.83
C THR A 131 0.61 2.14 2.48
N ILE A 132 -0.18 2.96 1.79
CA ILE A 132 -0.66 4.25 2.29
C ILE A 132 -2.17 4.15 2.39
N MET A 133 -2.72 4.44 3.56
CA MET A 133 -4.13 4.24 3.89
C MET A 133 -4.71 5.52 4.46
N LEU A 134 -6.02 5.72 4.28
CA LEU A 134 -6.76 6.64 5.12
C LEU A 134 -6.74 6.14 6.59
N PRO A 135 -6.66 7.02 7.61
CA PRO A 135 -6.55 6.59 9.00
C PRO A 135 -7.66 5.65 9.45
N GLU A 136 -8.88 5.85 8.96
CA GLU A 136 -10.07 5.08 9.32
C GLU A 136 -10.09 3.64 8.78
N VAL A 137 -9.27 3.32 7.77
CA VAL A 137 -9.18 1.97 7.20
C VAL A 137 -7.90 1.23 7.58
N ALA A 138 -6.98 1.88 8.31
CA ALA A 138 -5.75 1.27 8.76
C ALA A 138 -6.05 0.20 9.84
N PRO A 139 -5.43 -1.01 9.77
CA PRO A 139 -5.78 -2.15 10.63
C PRO A 139 -5.40 -2.02 12.13
#